data_AF-A0A329TRM7-F1
#
_entry.id   AF-A0A329TRM7-F1
#
_cell.length_a   1.000
_cell.length_b   1.000
_cell.length_c   1.000
_cell.angle_alpha   90.00
_cell.angle_beta   90.00
_cell.angle_gamma   90.00
#
_symmetry.space_group_name_H-M   'P 1'
#
loop_
_entity.id
_entity.type
_entity.pdbx_description
1 polymer ?
#
loop_
_entity_poly.entity_id
_entity_poly.type
_entity_poly.pdbx_seq_one_letter_code
_entity_poly.pdbx_strand_id
1 'polypeptide(L)'
;MNKDCEIVSVIVPVYNVEKYLRRCVDSILNQTYQNIEIILVDDGSPDNCGAICDDYQNTDYRVKVIHKKNGGLSDARNVAISQTSGEYITFVDSDDWVSPYYVEHLYKAVSMWQADLGSSWFENVFDKQVPQSKSEMKLVKCECLTSKECLKKLLYQDGVETSAWGKIYKRELFKQLRYPVGKLYEDIPVTYQAIKTSNRIAVISNIDYYYFQRTDSIQYQQFNLKKLDGVFHCRQLMESVKWDYPELSSAAECRYFSTVCNILFQIHATEFEQQKSELWSEVKKYRKNVLLDNAGRKKARLAAILSFGGYNLLSKVYKKTQGRG
;
A
#
# COMPACT_ATOMS: atom_id res chain seq x y z
N MET A 1 -24.47 -26.08 4.28
CA MET A 1 -24.34 -25.77 2.84
C MET A 1 -22.95 -25.23 2.64
N ASN A 2 -22.03 -26.05 2.13
CA ASN A 2 -20.69 -25.60 1.77
C ASN A 2 -20.83 -24.65 0.59
N LYS A 3 -20.72 -23.34 0.85
CA LYS A 3 -20.39 -22.39 -0.20
C LYS A 3 -19.02 -22.85 -0.71
N ASP A 4 -18.93 -23.26 -1.96
CA ASP A 4 -17.64 -23.53 -2.60
C ASP A 4 -16.73 -22.33 -2.31
N CYS A 5 -15.62 -22.58 -1.61
CA CYS A 5 -14.67 -21.53 -1.28
C CYS A 5 -14.19 -20.93 -2.61
N GLU A 6 -14.32 -19.62 -2.80
CA GLU A 6 -13.96 -18.98 -4.07
C GLU A 6 -12.44 -18.93 -4.26
N ILE A 7 -11.95 -18.99 -5.49
CA ILE A 7 -10.51 -18.89 -5.75
C ILE A 7 -10.03 -17.47 -5.43
N VAL A 8 -8.94 -17.35 -4.67
CA VAL A 8 -8.23 -16.08 -4.45
C VAL A 8 -6.94 -16.07 -5.26
N SER A 9 -6.78 -15.07 -6.12
CA SER A 9 -5.55 -14.85 -6.90
C SER A 9 -4.56 -14.02 -6.09
N VAL A 10 -3.41 -14.59 -5.73
CA VAL A 10 -2.32 -13.90 -5.05
C VAL A 10 -1.30 -13.46 -6.10
N ILE A 11 -1.17 -12.15 -6.30
CA ILE A 11 -0.26 -11.56 -7.29
C ILE A 11 1.03 -11.13 -6.59
N VAL A 12 2.17 -11.59 -7.11
CA VAL A 12 3.51 -11.25 -6.61
C VAL A 12 4.37 -10.70 -7.74
N PRO A 13 4.54 -9.38 -7.84
CA PRO A 13 5.51 -8.77 -8.75
C PRO A 13 6.94 -9.05 -8.28
N VAL A 14 7.81 -9.48 -9.17
CA VAL A 14 9.19 -9.91 -8.87
C VAL A 14 10.18 -9.10 -9.69
N TYR A 15 11.11 -8.42 -9.02
CA TYR A 15 12.23 -7.73 -9.66
C TYR A 15 13.39 -7.47 -8.68
N ASN A 16 14.55 -8.07 -8.92
CA ASN A 16 15.80 -7.82 -8.16
C ASN A 16 15.63 -8.07 -6.63
N VAL A 17 15.15 -9.26 -6.28
CA VAL A 17 14.77 -9.66 -4.92
C VAL A 17 15.15 -11.11 -4.61
N GLU A 18 16.16 -11.69 -5.29
CA GLU A 18 16.52 -13.11 -5.17
C GLU A 18 16.70 -13.57 -3.71
N LYS A 19 17.18 -12.67 -2.84
CA LYS A 19 17.45 -12.92 -1.41
C LYS A 19 16.18 -13.12 -0.58
N TYR A 20 15.06 -12.58 -1.02
CA TYR A 20 13.82 -12.50 -0.23
C TYR A 20 12.68 -13.32 -0.83
N LEU A 21 12.73 -13.56 -2.15
CA LEU A 21 11.64 -14.16 -2.92
C LEU A 21 11.19 -15.50 -2.35
N ARG A 22 12.11 -16.40 -1.98
CA ARG A 22 11.74 -17.72 -1.43
C ARG A 22 10.89 -17.59 -0.15
N ARG A 23 11.30 -16.74 0.79
CA ARG A 23 10.53 -16.46 2.02
C ARG A 23 9.13 -15.93 1.70
N CYS A 24 9.01 -15.02 0.74
CA CYS A 24 7.74 -14.46 0.30
C CYS A 24 6.82 -15.58 -0.21
N VAL A 25 7.27 -16.33 -1.21
CA VAL A 25 6.47 -17.38 -1.86
C VAL A 25 6.14 -18.51 -0.90
N ASP A 26 7.10 -18.96 -0.08
CA ASP A 26 6.87 -19.99 0.94
C ASP A 26 5.78 -19.56 1.94
N SER A 27 5.71 -18.28 2.32
CA SER A 27 4.66 -17.79 3.22
C SER A 27 3.26 -17.84 2.60
N ILE A 28 3.16 -17.72 1.27
CA ILE A 28 1.91 -17.81 0.51
C ILE A 28 1.52 -19.28 0.29
N LEU A 29 2.49 -20.16 0.02
CA LEU A 29 2.23 -21.59 -0.16
C LEU A 29 1.72 -22.26 1.13
N ASN A 30 2.14 -21.74 2.29
CA ASN A 30 1.78 -22.21 3.62
C ASN A 30 0.51 -21.54 4.19
N GLN A 31 -0.29 -20.85 3.37
CA GLN A 31 -1.58 -20.30 3.82
C GLN A 31 -2.52 -21.42 4.28
N THR A 32 -3.35 -21.19 5.29
CA THR A 32 -4.41 -22.11 5.71
C THR A 32 -5.54 -22.19 4.69
N TYR A 33 -5.79 -21.10 3.96
CA TYR A 33 -6.73 -21.06 2.84
C TYR A 33 -6.08 -21.67 1.59
N GLN A 34 -6.50 -22.88 1.21
CA GLN A 34 -5.84 -23.63 0.12
C GLN A 34 -6.33 -23.26 -1.28
N ASN A 35 -7.52 -22.68 -1.43
CA ASN A 35 -8.08 -22.38 -2.75
C ASN A 35 -7.53 -21.09 -3.35
N ILE A 36 -6.22 -21.09 -3.60
CA ILE A 36 -5.48 -19.97 -4.14
C ILE A 36 -4.86 -20.34 -5.48
N GLU A 37 -4.72 -19.34 -6.34
CA GLU A 37 -3.72 -19.35 -7.40
C GLU A 37 -2.67 -18.29 -7.11
N ILE A 38 -1.41 -18.56 -7.43
CA ILE A 38 -0.28 -17.67 -7.15
C ILE A 38 0.31 -17.27 -8.49
N ILE A 39 0.32 -15.98 -8.79
CA ILE A 39 0.84 -15.44 -10.05
C ILE A 39 2.12 -14.67 -9.76
N LEU A 40 3.25 -15.28 -10.06
CA LEU A 40 4.56 -14.65 -9.98
C LEU A 40 4.84 -13.95 -11.30
N VAL A 41 5.09 -12.64 -11.26
CA VAL A 41 5.46 -11.88 -12.47
C VAL A 41 6.90 -11.45 -12.38
N ASP A 42 7.78 -12.20 -13.03
CA ASP A 42 9.18 -11.81 -13.22
C ASP A 42 9.25 -10.68 -14.25
N ASP A 43 9.43 -9.46 -13.76
CA ASP A 43 9.50 -8.24 -14.56
C ASP A 43 10.91 -8.04 -15.15
N GLY A 44 11.47 -9.11 -15.71
CA GLY A 44 12.78 -9.12 -16.36
C GLY A 44 13.90 -8.90 -15.36
N SER A 45 13.86 -9.63 -14.25
CA SER A 45 14.84 -9.50 -13.17
C SER A 45 16.26 -9.82 -13.65
N PRO A 46 17.28 -9.04 -13.26
CA PRO A 46 18.66 -9.28 -13.66
C PRO A 46 19.37 -10.35 -12.80
N ASP A 47 18.76 -10.77 -11.69
CA ASP A 47 19.26 -11.75 -10.73
C ASP A 47 18.56 -13.11 -10.91
N ASN A 48 18.75 -14.06 -9.97
CA ASN A 48 18.21 -15.42 -10.12
C ASN A 48 16.69 -15.54 -9.87
N CYS A 49 15.96 -14.43 -9.77
CA CYS A 49 14.52 -14.42 -9.54
C CYS A 49 13.74 -15.25 -10.57
N GLY A 50 14.06 -15.15 -11.87
CA GLY A 50 13.37 -15.92 -12.90
C GLY A 50 13.47 -17.44 -12.68
N ALA A 51 14.67 -17.95 -12.40
CA ALA A 51 14.88 -19.36 -12.09
C ALA A 51 14.16 -19.80 -10.81
N ILE A 52 14.15 -18.95 -9.77
CA ILE A 52 13.39 -19.22 -8.54
C ILE A 52 11.88 -19.32 -8.83
N CYS A 53 11.34 -18.44 -9.68
CA CYS A 53 9.94 -18.52 -10.09
C CYS A 53 9.63 -19.84 -10.81
N ASP A 54 10.48 -20.26 -11.75
CA ASP A 54 10.33 -21.54 -12.46
C ASP A 54 10.37 -22.75 -11.52
N ASP A 55 11.27 -22.76 -10.51
CA ASP A 55 11.32 -23.80 -9.48
C ASP A 55 9.96 -23.96 -8.79
N TYR A 56 9.31 -22.85 -8.43
CA TYR A 56 8.00 -22.88 -7.77
C TYR A 56 6.87 -23.34 -8.69
N GLN A 57 6.86 -22.91 -9.95
CA GLN A 57 5.88 -23.39 -10.94
C GLN A 57 5.97 -24.89 -11.18
N ASN A 58 7.19 -25.44 -11.18
CA ASN A 58 7.43 -26.86 -11.40
C ASN A 58 7.09 -27.72 -10.16
N THR A 59 7.01 -27.13 -8.98
CA THR A 59 6.82 -27.85 -7.70
C THR A 59 5.43 -27.70 -7.10
N ASP A 60 4.70 -26.62 -7.39
CA ASP A 60 3.31 -26.42 -6.94
C ASP A 60 2.40 -25.98 -8.08
N TYR A 61 1.38 -26.79 -8.38
CA TYR A 61 0.44 -26.56 -9.49
C TYR A 61 -0.40 -25.29 -9.35
N ARG A 62 -0.45 -24.68 -8.16
CA ARG A 62 -1.16 -23.41 -7.91
C ARG A 62 -0.35 -22.22 -8.41
N VAL A 63 0.95 -22.39 -8.67
CA VAL A 63 1.85 -21.33 -9.10
C VAL A 63 1.85 -21.21 -10.62
N LYS A 64 1.68 -19.98 -11.10
CA LYS A 64 1.82 -19.57 -12.50
C LYS A 64 2.86 -18.48 -12.60
N VAL A 65 3.74 -18.57 -13.59
CA VAL A 65 4.83 -17.62 -13.80
C VAL A 65 4.64 -16.88 -15.11
N ILE A 66 4.87 -15.58 -15.07
CA ILE A 66 4.88 -14.71 -16.24
C ILE A 66 6.24 -14.03 -16.30
N HIS A 67 7.06 -14.42 -17.27
CA HIS A 67 8.29 -13.68 -17.61
C HIS A 67 7.99 -12.61 -18.64
N LYS A 68 8.47 -11.40 -18.38
CA LYS A 68 8.34 -10.28 -19.32
C LYS A 68 9.55 -9.38 -19.27
N LYS A 69 9.73 -8.54 -20.29
CA LYS A 69 10.73 -7.46 -20.25
C LYS A 69 10.33 -6.44 -19.17
N ASN A 70 11.30 -5.91 -18.43
CA ASN A 70 11.06 -4.91 -17.38
C ASN A 70 10.19 -3.73 -17.84
N GLY A 71 9.04 -3.56 -17.19
CA GLY A 71 8.09 -2.46 -17.41
C GLY A 71 7.76 -1.68 -16.14
N GLY A 72 8.28 -2.11 -14.99
CA GLY A 72 8.03 -1.55 -13.68
C GLY A 72 6.85 -2.21 -12.96
N LEU A 73 6.78 -1.95 -11.65
CA LEU A 73 5.84 -2.57 -10.71
C LEU A 73 4.36 -2.47 -11.15
N SER A 74 3.93 -1.31 -11.63
CA SER A 74 2.58 -1.09 -12.17
C SER A 74 2.26 -2.01 -13.35
N ASP A 75 3.22 -2.18 -14.27
CA ASP A 75 3.05 -3.02 -15.46
C ASP A 75 2.95 -4.50 -15.07
N ALA A 76 3.83 -4.95 -14.16
CA ALA A 76 3.78 -6.30 -13.60
C ALA A 76 2.42 -6.61 -12.94
N ARG A 77 1.90 -5.71 -12.09
CA ARG A 77 0.57 -5.88 -11.49
C ARG A 77 -0.54 -5.92 -12.53
N ASN A 78 -0.51 -5.05 -13.53
CA ASN A 78 -1.53 -4.98 -14.58
C ASN A 78 -1.57 -6.24 -15.45
N VAL A 79 -0.39 -6.78 -15.82
CA VAL A 79 -0.29 -8.04 -16.56
C VAL A 79 -0.88 -9.18 -15.74
N ALA A 80 -0.53 -9.29 -14.46
CA ALA A 80 -1.08 -10.31 -13.57
C ALA A 80 -2.60 -10.22 -13.43
N ILE A 81 -3.16 -9.02 -13.21
CA ILE A 81 -4.60 -8.79 -13.09
C ILE A 81 -5.35 -9.39 -14.28
N SER A 82 -4.86 -9.17 -15.51
CA SER A 82 -5.46 -9.71 -16.72
C SER A 82 -5.40 -11.23 -16.85
N GLN A 83 -4.55 -11.91 -16.06
CA GLN A 83 -4.39 -13.37 -16.06
C GLN A 83 -5.07 -14.05 -14.84
N THR A 84 -5.70 -13.27 -13.95
CA THR A 84 -6.40 -13.82 -12.78
C THR A 84 -7.68 -14.56 -13.15
N SER A 85 -7.85 -15.75 -12.60
CA SER A 85 -9.07 -16.57 -12.70
C SER A 85 -9.92 -16.52 -11.42
N GLY A 86 -9.32 -16.16 -10.28
CA GLY A 86 -10.02 -16.05 -9.00
C GLY A 86 -11.08 -14.96 -8.92
N GLU A 87 -12.09 -15.18 -8.09
CA GLU A 87 -13.14 -14.20 -7.82
C GLU A 87 -12.60 -13.01 -7.03
N TYR A 88 -11.56 -13.26 -6.22
CA TYR A 88 -10.85 -12.25 -5.46
C TYR A 88 -9.39 -12.17 -5.87
N ILE A 89 -8.80 -10.99 -5.66
CA ILE A 89 -7.40 -10.68 -5.92
C ILE A 89 -6.78 -10.12 -4.64
N THR A 90 -5.56 -10.53 -4.32
CA THR A 90 -4.70 -9.89 -3.31
C THR A 90 -3.29 -9.71 -3.87
N PHE A 91 -2.53 -8.75 -3.33
CA PHE A 91 -1.16 -8.46 -3.73
C PHE A 91 -0.23 -8.70 -2.54
N VAL A 92 0.95 -9.27 -2.82
CA VAL A 92 2.06 -9.38 -1.87
C VAL A 92 3.31 -8.91 -2.59
N ASP A 93 4.05 -7.97 -2.00
CA ASP A 93 5.33 -7.54 -2.55
C ASP A 93 6.41 -8.60 -2.25
N SER A 94 7.34 -8.81 -3.19
CA SER A 94 8.24 -9.98 -3.22
C SER A 94 9.38 -9.95 -2.19
N ASP A 95 9.57 -8.84 -1.48
CA ASP A 95 10.47 -8.70 -0.34
C ASP A 95 9.78 -8.89 1.02
N ASP A 96 8.45 -8.88 1.03
CA ASP A 96 7.60 -9.06 2.20
C ASP A 96 7.26 -10.55 2.45
N TRP A 97 6.51 -10.81 3.52
CA TRP A 97 5.87 -12.10 3.75
C TRP A 97 4.59 -11.91 4.56
N VAL A 98 3.78 -12.97 4.63
CA VAL A 98 2.47 -12.93 5.28
C VAL A 98 2.34 -13.99 6.37
N SER A 99 1.40 -13.78 7.28
CA SER A 99 1.03 -14.77 8.31
C SER A 99 0.32 -15.97 7.66
N PRO A 100 0.34 -17.17 8.26
CA PRO A 100 -0.36 -18.34 7.71
C PRO A 100 -1.86 -18.16 7.52
N TYR A 101 -2.48 -17.18 8.18
CA TYR A 101 -3.93 -16.95 8.14
C TYR A 101 -4.33 -15.76 7.26
N TYR A 102 -3.38 -15.07 6.62
CA TYR A 102 -3.60 -13.83 5.87
C TYR A 102 -4.75 -13.91 4.86
N VAL A 103 -4.70 -14.89 3.95
CA VAL A 103 -5.73 -15.08 2.92
C VAL A 103 -7.04 -15.55 3.55
N GLU A 104 -6.98 -16.45 4.53
CA GLU A 104 -8.16 -16.98 5.22
C GLU A 104 -8.94 -15.87 5.94
N HIS A 105 -8.25 -15.00 6.67
CA HIS A 105 -8.86 -13.89 7.39
C HIS A 105 -9.49 -12.88 6.45
N LEU A 106 -8.76 -12.44 5.43
CA LEU A 106 -9.28 -11.50 4.44
C LEU A 106 -10.49 -12.09 3.72
N TYR A 107 -10.42 -13.36 3.28
CA TYR A 107 -11.54 -14.04 2.63
C TYR A 107 -12.75 -14.19 3.55
N LYS A 108 -12.55 -14.63 4.81
CA LYS A 108 -13.62 -14.74 5.81
C LYS A 108 -14.28 -13.40 6.07
N ALA A 109 -13.50 -12.32 6.17
CA ALA A 109 -14.02 -10.97 6.40
C ALA A 109 -14.92 -10.49 5.26
N VAL A 110 -14.46 -10.62 4.00
CA VAL A 110 -15.28 -10.21 2.85
C VAL A 110 -16.48 -11.12 2.63
N SER A 111 -16.33 -12.42 2.90
CA SER A 111 -17.43 -13.38 2.81
C SER A 111 -18.50 -13.12 3.86
N MET A 112 -18.11 -12.84 5.10
CA MET A 112 -19.03 -12.54 6.21
C MET A 112 -19.90 -11.33 5.90
N TRP A 113 -19.29 -10.25 5.41
CA TRP A 113 -19.98 -9.00 5.14
C TRP A 113 -20.52 -8.88 3.72
N GLN A 114 -20.25 -9.86 2.86
CA GLN A 114 -20.48 -9.77 1.41
C GLN A 114 -19.88 -8.45 0.86
N ALA A 115 -18.64 -8.19 1.25
CA ALA A 115 -17.89 -6.97 0.95
C ALA A 115 -17.15 -7.07 -0.39
N ASP A 116 -16.97 -5.91 -1.03
CA ASP A 116 -16.26 -5.80 -2.30
C ASP A 116 -14.74 -5.70 -2.09
N LEU A 117 -14.32 -5.26 -0.90
CA LEU A 117 -12.93 -5.09 -0.50
C LEU A 117 -12.74 -5.50 0.96
N GLY A 118 -11.61 -6.12 1.28
CA GLY A 118 -11.16 -6.39 2.64
C GLY A 118 -9.78 -5.77 2.90
N SER A 119 -9.52 -5.31 4.13
CA SER A 119 -8.22 -4.77 4.55
C SER A 119 -7.83 -5.33 5.90
N SER A 120 -6.56 -5.73 6.02
CA SER A 120 -5.89 -6.17 7.25
C SER A 120 -4.85 -5.13 7.69
N TRP A 121 -4.39 -5.25 8.93
CA TRP A 121 -3.27 -4.44 9.42
C TRP A 121 -1.94 -5.12 9.11
N PHE A 122 -0.86 -4.35 9.26
CA PHE A 122 0.50 -4.80 8.97
C PHE A 122 1.46 -4.35 10.07
N GLU A 123 2.62 -5.00 10.10
CA GLU A 123 3.74 -4.63 10.94
C GLU A 123 4.94 -4.29 10.06
N ASN A 124 5.69 -3.24 10.45
CA ASN A 124 7.00 -2.98 9.84
C ASN A 124 8.03 -3.91 10.51
N VAL A 125 8.73 -4.70 9.72
CA VAL A 125 9.81 -5.56 10.20
C VAL A 125 11.12 -5.09 9.60
N PHE A 126 12.07 -4.71 10.44
CA PHE A 126 13.36 -4.18 9.99
C PHE A 126 14.37 -5.31 9.80
N ASP A 127 15.41 -5.06 8.98
CA ASP A 127 16.50 -6.01 8.80
C ASP A 127 17.05 -6.50 10.16
N LYS A 128 17.26 -7.82 10.27
CA LYS A 128 17.67 -8.54 11.49
C LYS A 128 16.65 -8.55 12.64
N GLN A 129 15.44 -8.05 12.45
CA GLN A 129 14.35 -8.17 13.41
C GLN A 129 13.37 -9.26 13.00
N VAL A 130 12.68 -9.81 13.98
CA VAL A 130 11.54 -10.72 13.79
C VAL A 130 10.24 -9.94 14.03
N PRO A 131 9.11 -10.38 13.46
CA PRO A 131 7.80 -9.82 13.81
C PRO A 131 7.59 -9.85 15.32
N GLN A 132 7.15 -8.73 15.89
CA GLN A 132 6.76 -8.61 17.29
C GLN A 132 5.31 -9.07 17.49
N SER A 133 4.47 -8.91 16.48
CA SER A 133 3.11 -9.44 16.51
C SER A 133 3.12 -10.97 16.49
N LYS A 134 2.19 -11.56 17.22
CA LYS A 134 1.88 -12.98 17.12
C LYS A 134 0.73 -13.14 16.14
N SER A 135 0.88 -14.10 15.22
CA SER A 135 -0.21 -14.48 14.33
C SER A 135 -1.36 -15.06 15.15
N GLU A 136 -2.50 -14.39 15.14
CA GLU A 136 -3.72 -14.79 15.84
C GLU A 136 -4.56 -15.65 14.90
N MET A 137 -4.91 -16.88 15.27
CA MET A 137 -5.76 -17.76 14.42
C MET A 137 -7.19 -17.22 14.23
N LYS A 138 -7.65 -16.38 15.16
CA LYS A 138 -9.01 -15.83 15.12
C LYS A 138 -9.01 -14.47 14.44
N LEU A 139 -10.10 -14.19 13.73
CA LEU A 139 -10.41 -12.84 13.28
C LEU A 139 -10.56 -11.90 14.48
N VAL A 140 -9.85 -10.77 14.43
CA VAL A 140 -9.83 -9.72 15.44
C VAL A 140 -10.48 -8.47 14.88
N LYS A 141 -11.53 -7.98 15.54
CA LYS A 141 -12.24 -6.73 15.24
C LYS A 141 -12.53 -6.56 13.74
N CYS A 142 -13.47 -7.36 13.24
CA CYS A 142 -13.96 -7.26 11.86
C CYS A 142 -15.10 -6.23 11.78
N GLU A 143 -14.82 -5.09 11.17
CA GLU A 143 -15.76 -3.99 10.93
C GLU A 143 -16.22 -4.02 9.47
N CYS A 144 -17.50 -3.71 9.22
CA CYS A 144 -17.99 -3.43 7.87
C CYS A 144 -18.24 -1.94 7.72
N LEU A 145 -17.50 -1.32 6.81
CA LEU A 145 -17.50 0.12 6.58
C LEU A 145 -18.12 0.43 5.22
N THR A 146 -18.78 1.58 5.15
CA THR A 146 -19.10 2.23 3.88
C THR A 146 -17.82 2.80 3.24
N SER A 147 -17.89 3.14 1.95
CA SER A 147 -16.80 3.82 1.22
C SER A 147 -16.33 5.08 1.96
N LYS A 148 -17.29 5.88 2.47
CA LYS A 148 -17.00 7.12 3.20
C LYS A 148 -16.25 6.87 4.51
N GLU A 149 -16.69 5.91 5.31
CA GLU A 149 -16.04 5.57 6.58
C GLU A 149 -14.63 5.01 6.36
N CYS A 150 -14.47 4.14 5.36
CA CYS A 150 -13.18 3.59 4.99
C CYS A 150 -12.22 4.67 4.46
N LEU A 151 -12.70 5.59 3.60
CA LEU A 151 -11.91 6.74 3.16
C LEU A 151 -11.48 7.62 4.33
N LYS A 152 -12.38 7.89 5.29
CA LYS A 152 -12.02 8.65 6.49
C LYS A 152 -10.87 7.99 7.24
N LYS A 153 -10.90 6.65 7.42
CA LYS A 153 -9.80 5.89 8.04
C LYS A 153 -8.51 5.98 7.21
N LEU A 154 -8.59 5.80 5.89
CA LEU A 154 -7.43 5.92 4.99
C LEU A 154 -6.78 7.30 5.07
N LEU A 155 -7.58 8.37 5.07
CA LEU A 155 -7.11 9.75 5.11
C LEU A 155 -6.41 10.10 6.42
N TYR A 156 -6.93 9.60 7.54
CA TYR A 156 -6.28 9.78 8.85
C TYR A 156 -5.21 8.73 9.16
N GLN A 157 -5.03 7.72 8.29
CA GLN A 157 -4.16 6.57 8.50
C GLN A 157 -4.51 5.79 9.77
N ASP A 158 -5.80 5.57 9.98
CA ASP A 158 -6.36 4.83 11.10
C ASP A 158 -6.65 3.37 10.69
N GLY A 159 -5.57 2.58 10.59
CA GLY A 159 -5.64 1.15 10.28
C GLY A 159 -5.94 0.80 8.82
N VAL A 160 -6.04 1.80 7.93
CA VAL A 160 -6.20 1.61 6.48
C VAL A 160 -5.14 2.44 5.76
N GLU A 161 -4.37 1.82 4.87
CA GLU A 161 -3.30 2.47 4.08
C GLU A 161 -3.57 2.39 2.58
N THR A 162 -2.86 3.20 1.80
CA THR A 162 -2.97 3.23 0.32
C THR A 162 -2.31 2.05 -0.38
N SER A 163 -1.54 1.23 0.34
CA SER A 163 -0.80 0.10 -0.24
C SER A 163 -1.70 -0.84 -1.04
N ALA A 164 -1.15 -1.45 -2.10
CA ALA A 164 -1.83 -2.50 -2.85
C ALA A 164 -2.01 -3.77 -2.01
N TRP A 165 -1.01 -4.06 -1.17
CA TRP A 165 -0.97 -5.23 -0.30
C TRP A 165 -1.78 -5.05 0.99
N GLY A 166 -1.89 -6.12 1.77
CA GLY A 166 -2.66 -6.14 3.02
C GLY A 166 -4.17 -6.09 2.78
N LYS A 167 -4.61 -6.27 1.52
CA LYS A 167 -5.99 -6.13 1.08
C LYS A 167 -6.40 -7.26 0.16
N ILE A 168 -7.69 -7.59 0.18
CA ILE A 168 -8.33 -8.47 -0.80
C ILE A 168 -9.38 -7.65 -1.54
N TYR A 169 -9.49 -7.86 -2.84
CA TYR A 169 -10.36 -7.10 -3.73
C TYR A 169 -11.23 -8.06 -4.49
N LYS A 170 -12.52 -7.77 -4.63
CA LYS A 170 -13.34 -8.45 -5.63
C LYS A 170 -12.76 -8.15 -7.01
N ARG A 171 -12.51 -9.17 -7.82
CA ARG A 171 -11.87 -9.03 -9.14
C ARG A 171 -12.59 -8.03 -10.04
N GLU A 172 -13.91 -7.95 -9.92
CA GLU A 172 -14.77 -7.01 -10.65
C GLU A 172 -14.35 -5.53 -10.52
N LEU A 173 -13.75 -5.14 -9.38
CA LEU A 173 -13.21 -3.78 -9.20
C LEU A 173 -12.12 -3.46 -10.23
N PHE A 174 -11.36 -4.48 -10.65
CA PHE A 174 -10.32 -4.35 -11.67
C PHE A 174 -10.87 -4.42 -13.11
N LYS A 175 -12.18 -4.33 -13.35
CA LYS A 175 -12.65 -4.06 -14.73
C LYS A 175 -12.32 -2.65 -15.21
N GLN A 176 -12.25 -1.70 -14.28
CA GLN A 176 -12.01 -0.28 -14.58
C GLN A 176 -10.71 0.26 -13.95
N LEU A 177 -10.11 -0.46 -13.01
CA LEU A 177 -8.90 -0.03 -12.30
C LEU A 177 -7.64 -0.65 -12.92
N ARG A 178 -6.64 0.19 -13.21
CA ARG A 178 -5.28 -0.22 -13.61
C ARG A 178 -4.26 0.66 -12.91
N TYR A 179 -3.13 0.06 -12.56
CA TYR A 179 -1.99 0.79 -11.98
C TYR A 179 -1.35 1.69 -13.04
N PRO A 180 -1.03 2.96 -12.74
CA PRO A 180 -0.40 3.87 -13.69
C PRO A 180 1.04 3.43 -14.02
N VAL A 181 1.26 2.95 -15.24
CA VAL A 181 2.58 2.50 -15.72
C VAL A 181 3.59 3.66 -15.73
N GLY A 182 4.81 3.40 -15.25
CA GLY A 182 5.90 4.38 -15.22
C GLY A 182 5.83 5.42 -14.09
N LYS A 183 4.85 5.33 -13.19
CA LYS A 183 4.67 6.22 -12.04
C LYS A 183 5.11 5.57 -10.72
N LEU A 184 5.65 6.37 -9.80
CA LEU A 184 5.86 5.95 -8.39
C LEU A 184 4.61 6.26 -7.55
N TYR A 185 4.46 5.56 -6.41
CA TYR A 185 3.29 5.69 -5.54
C TYR A 185 1.98 5.37 -6.29
N GLU A 186 2.07 4.37 -7.17
CA GLU A 186 1.02 3.87 -8.05
C GLU A 186 -0.16 3.24 -7.29
N ASP A 187 0.05 2.89 -6.03
CA ASP A 187 -0.92 2.31 -5.10
C ASP A 187 -1.99 3.34 -4.71
N ILE A 188 -1.61 4.61 -4.51
CA ILE A 188 -2.51 5.71 -4.14
C ILE A 188 -3.73 5.76 -5.08
N PRO A 189 -3.59 6.00 -6.40
CA PRO A 189 -4.73 6.19 -7.29
C PRO A 189 -5.62 4.95 -7.43
N VAL A 190 -5.07 3.75 -7.29
CA VAL A 190 -5.84 2.50 -7.41
C VAL A 190 -6.62 2.24 -6.13
N THR A 191 -5.98 2.33 -4.97
CA THR A 191 -6.60 1.95 -3.70
C THR A 191 -7.74 2.87 -3.29
N TYR A 192 -7.59 4.20 -3.41
CA TYR A 192 -8.69 5.10 -3.02
C TYR A 192 -9.87 4.97 -3.98
N GLN A 193 -9.64 4.70 -5.27
CA GLN A 193 -10.71 4.48 -6.23
C GLN A 193 -11.41 3.15 -5.99
N ALA A 194 -10.66 2.08 -5.67
CA ALA A 194 -11.25 0.80 -5.26
C ALA A 194 -12.16 0.95 -4.03
N ILE A 195 -11.75 1.75 -3.04
CA ILE A 195 -12.59 2.03 -1.86
C ILE A 195 -13.84 2.81 -2.27
N LYS A 196 -13.71 3.85 -3.11
CA LYS A 196 -14.84 4.67 -3.58
C LYS A 196 -15.88 3.89 -4.35
N THR A 197 -15.46 2.91 -5.14
CA THR A 197 -16.36 2.08 -5.96
C THR A 197 -16.92 0.87 -5.21
N SER A 198 -16.39 0.57 -4.02
CA SER A 198 -16.88 -0.50 -3.15
C SER A 198 -18.06 -0.04 -2.31
N ASN A 199 -19.11 -0.87 -2.20
CA ASN A 199 -20.28 -0.59 -1.37
C ASN A 199 -20.02 -0.95 0.09
N ARG A 200 -19.36 -2.08 0.32
CA ARG A 200 -19.00 -2.59 1.64
C ARG A 200 -17.52 -2.93 1.66
N ILE A 201 -16.84 -2.50 2.71
CA ILE A 201 -15.44 -2.76 2.95
C ILE A 201 -15.28 -3.42 4.32
N ALA A 202 -14.70 -4.61 4.36
CA ALA A 202 -14.40 -5.31 5.61
C ALA A 202 -13.00 -4.91 6.10
N VAL A 203 -12.89 -4.34 7.30
CA VAL A 203 -11.60 -4.01 7.92
C VAL A 203 -11.39 -4.89 9.14
N ILE A 204 -10.24 -5.57 9.19
CA ILE A 204 -9.84 -6.41 10.33
C ILE A 204 -8.60 -5.81 10.97
N SER A 205 -8.48 -5.96 12.30
CA SER A 205 -7.30 -5.50 13.04
C SER A 205 -6.22 -6.58 13.20
N ASN A 206 -6.38 -7.73 12.53
CA ASN A 206 -5.33 -8.74 12.46
C ASN A 206 -4.08 -8.16 11.77
N ILE A 207 -2.92 -8.43 12.35
CA ILE A 207 -1.60 -8.08 11.79
C ILE A 207 -1.11 -9.31 11.03
N ASP A 208 -1.47 -9.39 9.75
CA ASP A 208 -1.21 -10.56 8.92
C ASP A 208 -0.20 -10.30 7.81
N TYR A 209 0.22 -9.05 7.63
CA TYR A 209 1.17 -8.64 6.62
C TYR A 209 2.44 -8.09 7.27
N TYR A 210 3.60 -8.62 6.90
CA TYR A 210 4.89 -8.21 7.44
C TYR A 210 5.66 -7.42 6.39
N TYR A 211 5.62 -6.10 6.53
CA TYR A 211 6.23 -5.16 5.60
C TYR A 211 7.73 -5.00 5.92
N PHE A 212 8.59 -5.54 5.06
CA PHE A 212 10.01 -5.65 5.30
C PHE A 212 10.77 -4.38 4.92
N GLN A 213 11.32 -3.71 5.92
CA GLN A 213 12.11 -2.49 5.75
C GLN A 213 13.59 -2.83 5.50
N ARG A 214 13.96 -2.87 4.21
CA ARG A 214 15.34 -3.04 3.75
C ARG A 214 16.12 -1.73 3.80
N THR A 215 17.41 -1.79 4.13
CA THR A 215 18.28 -0.61 4.21
C THR A 215 18.52 0.07 2.86
N ASP A 216 18.38 -0.67 1.75
CA ASP A 216 18.54 -0.22 0.37
C ASP A 216 17.20 0.03 -0.36
N SER A 217 16.08 0.08 0.37
CA SER A 217 14.75 0.31 -0.20
C SER A 217 14.67 1.62 -0.99
N ILE A 218 13.81 1.63 -2.03
CA ILE A 218 13.48 2.81 -2.84
C ILE A 218 13.05 4.00 -1.97
N GLN A 219 12.42 3.72 -0.82
CA GLN A 219 12.03 4.73 0.14
C GLN A 219 13.23 5.54 0.66
N TYR A 220 14.40 4.92 0.80
CA TYR A 220 15.65 5.54 1.28
C TYR A 220 16.55 6.08 0.17
N GLN A 221 16.20 5.87 -1.11
CA GLN A 221 16.95 6.43 -2.23
C GLN A 221 16.92 7.97 -2.22
N GLN A 222 17.97 8.57 -2.80
CA GLN A 222 18.03 10.02 -3.00
C GLN A 222 16.79 10.51 -3.78
N PHE A 223 16.39 11.74 -3.50
CA PHE A 223 15.27 12.36 -4.18
C PHE A 223 15.52 12.43 -5.70
N ASN A 224 14.46 12.17 -6.47
CA ASN A 224 14.41 12.41 -7.90
C ASN A 224 13.01 12.90 -8.27
N LEU A 225 12.85 13.47 -9.48
CA LEU A 225 11.58 14.07 -9.91
C LEU A 225 10.40 13.09 -9.93
N LYS A 226 10.62 11.78 -10.12
CA LYS A 226 9.53 10.80 -10.08
C LYS A 226 8.88 10.71 -8.70
N LYS A 227 9.59 11.05 -7.62
CA LYS A 227 8.99 11.07 -6.26
C LYS A 227 7.87 12.11 -6.14
N LEU A 228 7.79 13.10 -7.03
CA LEU A 228 6.68 14.05 -7.09
C LEU A 228 5.37 13.41 -7.58
N ASP A 229 5.41 12.23 -8.20
CA ASP A 229 4.19 11.48 -8.57
C ASP A 229 3.32 11.22 -7.32
N GLY A 230 3.93 10.98 -6.15
CA GLY A 230 3.19 10.81 -4.89
C GLY A 230 2.44 12.07 -4.46
N VAL A 231 3.01 13.26 -4.68
CA VAL A 231 2.32 14.54 -4.43
C VAL A 231 1.18 14.73 -5.43
N PHE A 232 1.41 14.42 -6.70
CA PHE A 232 0.40 14.50 -7.74
C PHE A 232 -0.79 13.56 -7.47
N HIS A 233 -0.54 12.28 -7.22
CA HIS A 233 -1.58 11.29 -6.90
C HIS A 233 -2.34 11.65 -5.63
N CYS A 234 -1.64 12.13 -4.59
CA CYS A 234 -2.30 12.54 -3.35
C CYS A 234 -3.13 13.82 -3.51
N ARG A 235 -2.75 14.72 -4.43
CA ARG A 235 -3.57 15.89 -4.81
C ARG A 235 -4.86 15.45 -5.50
N GLN A 236 -4.78 14.53 -6.47
CA GLN A 236 -5.94 13.99 -7.16
C GLN A 236 -6.90 13.27 -6.20
N LEU A 237 -6.35 12.49 -5.26
CA LEU A 237 -7.11 11.91 -4.16
C LEU A 237 -7.84 12.99 -3.35
N MET A 238 -7.12 14.04 -2.93
CA MET A 238 -7.71 15.13 -2.16
C MET A 238 -8.83 15.84 -2.92
N GLU A 239 -8.61 16.19 -4.18
CA GLU A 239 -9.60 16.88 -5.02
C GLU A 239 -10.82 16.02 -5.27
N SER A 240 -10.63 14.73 -5.57
CA SER A 240 -11.74 13.79 -5.74
C SER A 240 -12.55 13.61 -4.46
N VAL A 241 -11.89 13.46 -3.30
CA VAL A 241 -12.60 13.35 -2.02
C VAL A 241 -13.37 14.62 -1.69
N LYS A 242 -12.80 15.80 -1.93
CA LYS A 242 -13.49 17.07 -1.70
C LYS A 242 -14.74 17.23 -2.55
N TRP A 243 -14.72 16.70 -3.77
CA TRP A 243 -15.86 16.72 -4.68
C TRP A 243 -16.95 15.73 -4.24
N ASP A 244 -16.60 14.47 -4.00
CA ASP A 244 -17.56 13.40 -3.72
C ASP A 244 -18.02 13.33 -2.26
N TYR A 245 -17.15 13.74 -1.32
CA TYR A 245 -17.36 13.72 0.12
C TYR A 245 -16.85 15.02 0.79
N PRO A 246 -17.52 16.17 0.57
CA PRO A 246 -17.08 17.46 1.10
C PRO A 246 -16.83 17.45 2.63
N GLU A 247 -17.54 16.62 3.39
CA GLU A 247 -17.34 16.46 4.84
C GLU A 247 -15.98 15.85 5.22
N LEU A 248 -15.28 15.19 4.28
CA LEU A 248 -13.94 14.65 4.46
C LEU A 248 -12.83 15.59 4.00
N SER A 249 -13.15 16.83 3.62
CA SER A 249 -12.18 17.81 3.11
C SER A 249 -10.99 18.02 4.04
N SER A 250 -11.22 18.17 5.35
CA SER A 250 -10.13 18.36 6.33
C SER A 250 -9.22 17.13 6.41
N ALA A 251 -9.80 15.92 6.40
CA ALA A 251 -9.06 14.68 6.40
C ALA A 251 -8.19 14.55 5.13
N ALA A 252 -8.75 14.91 3.98
CA ALA A 252 -8.07 14.92 2.69
C ALA A 252 -6.88 15.89 2.66
N GLU A 253 -7.07 17.10 3.19
CA GLU A 253 -5.99 18.08 3.33
C GLU A 253 -4.91 17.62 4.31
N CYS A 254 -5.27 16.96 5.41
CA CYS A 254 -4.33 16.36 6.36
C CYS A 254 -3.45 15.29 5.72
N ARG A 255 -4.03 14.39 4.92
CA ARG A 255 -3.28 13.37 4.15
C ARG A 255 -2.35 14.04 3.14
N TYR A 256 -2.88 14.96 2.34
CA TYR A 256 -2.11 15.70 1.33
C TYR A 256 -0.93 16.47 1.92
N PHE A 257 -1.17 17.23 2.99
CA PHE A 257 -0.13 17.96 3.72
C PHE A 257 0.98 17.03 4.24
N SER A 258 0.61 15.87 4.79
CA SER A 258 1.58 14.88 5.27
C SER A 258 2.47 14.37 4.13
N THR A 259 1.89 14.08 2.96
CA THR A 259 2.62 13.65 1.77
C THR A 259 3.56 14.73 1.26
N VAL A 260 3.08 15.98 1.15
CA VAL A 260 3.90 17.14 0.73
C VAL A 260 5.09 17.32 1.67
N CYS A 261 4.88 17.30 3.00
CA CYS A 261 5.98 17.38 3.95
C CYS A 261 6.97 16.23 3.81
N ASN A 262 6.50 15.00 3.60
CA ASN A 262 7.39 13.85 3.42
C ASN A 262 8.32 14.04 2.22
N ILE A 263 7.77 14.36 1.05
CA ILE A 263 8.57 14.55 -0.16
C ILE A 263 9.47 15.80 -0.05
N LEU A 264 8.95 16.91 0.47
CA LEU A 264 9.71 18.15 0.66
C LEU A 264 11.01 17.94 1.45
N PHE A 265 10.97 17.11 2.49
CA PHE A 265 12.14 16.87 3.35
C PHE A 265 13.11 15.80 2.83
N GLN A 266 12.78 15.14 1.71
CA GLN A 266 13.74 14.31 0.97
C GLN A 266 14.59 15.13 0.00
N ILE A 267 14.16 16.35 -0.34
CA ILE A 267 14.90 17.24 -1.25
C ILE A 267 16.08 17.87 -0.49
N HIS A 268 17.29 17.43 -0.83
CA HIS A 268 18.53 17.97 -0.25
C HIS A 268 19.42 18.68 -1.27
N ALA A 269 19.34 18.30 -2.55
CA ALA A 269 20.15 18.89 -3.61
C ALA A 269 19.61 20.26 -4.03
N THR A 270 20.51 21.20 -4.29
CA THR A 270 20.20 22.59 -4.67
C THR A 270 19.60 22.70 -6.07
N GLU A 271 19.79 21.69 -6.93
CA GLU A 271 19.20 21.65 -8.28
C GLU A 271 17.67 21.56 -8.26
N PHE A 272 17.08 21.13 -7.13
CA PHE A 272 15.63 20.99 -6.97
C PHE A 272 15.00 22.11 -6.10
N GLU A 273 15.64 23.27 -5.98
CA GLU A 273 15.11 24.39 -5.17
C GLU A 273 13.75 24.90 -5.69
N GLN A 274 13.48 24.82 -7.00
CA GLN A 274 12.16 25.17 -7.54
C GLN A 274 11.08 24.25 -6.97
N GLN A 275 11.26 22.94 -7.06
CA GLN A 275 10.31 21.93 -6.55
C GLN A 275 10.12 22.08 -5.04
N LYS A 276 11.21 22.32 -4.31
CA LYS A 276 11.17 22.61 -2.87
C LYS A 276 10.35 23.86 -2.54
N SER A 277 10.50 24.94 -3.31
CA SER A 277 9.72 26.17 -3.16
C SER A 277 8.22 25.94 -3.43
N GLU A 278 7.90 25.21 -4.49
CA GLU A 278 6.51 24.85 -4.85
C GLU A 278 5.85 24.01 -3.74
N LEU A 279 6.53 22.97 -3.26
CA LEU A 279 6.04 22.15 -2.15
C LEU A 279 5.90 22.95 -0.84
N TRP A 280 6.83 23.87 -0.57
CA TRP A 280 6.70 24.78 0.58
C TRP A 280 5.50 25.72 0.46
N SER A 281 5.15 26.16 -0.75
CA SER A 281 3.93 26.93 -1.01
C SER A 281 2.67 26.14 -0.61
N GLU A 282 2.63 24.85 -0.96
CA GLU A 282 1.54 23.95 -0.59
C GLU A 282 1.47 23.75 0.93
N VAL A 283 2.60 23.60 1.63
CA VAL A 283 2.64 23.56 3.11
C VAL A 283 1.99 24.82 3.69
N LYS A 284 2.36 26.01 3.21
CA LYS A 284 1.78 27.29 3.68
C LYS A 284 0.27 27.38 3.41
N LYS A 285 -0.19 26.84 2.29
CA LYS A 285 -1.60 26.83 1.88
C LYS A 285 -2.46 26.01 2.84
N TYR A 286 -2.02 24.81 3.22
CA TYR A 286 -2.85 23.87 3.99
C TYR A 286 -2.57 23.84 5.51
N ARG A 287 -1.43 24.39 5.98
CA ARG A 287 -1.04 24.32 7.41
C ARG A 287 -2.12 24.80 8.40
N LYS A 288 -2.92 25.81 8.05
CA LYS A 288 -3.96 26.33 8.98
C LYS A 288 -5.07 25.30 9.17
N ASN A 289 -5.55 24.70 8.08
CA ASN A 289 -6.63 23.72 8.12
C ASN A 289 -6.19 22.46 8.87
N VAL A 290 -4.96 21.99 8.60
CA VAL A 290 -4.38 20.83 9.29
C VAL A 290 -4.19 21.09 10.79
N LEU A 291 -3.78 22.31 11.19
CA LEU A 291 -3.65 22.67 12.59
C LEU A 291 -4.99 22.60 13.34
N LEU A 292 -6.06 23.10 12.71
CA LEU A 292 -7.41 23.18 13.26
C LEU A 292 -8.14 21.85 13.28
N ASP A 293 -7.71 20.87 12.48
CA ASP A 293 -8.29 19.54 12.44
C ASP A 293 -7.87 18.71 13.67
N ASN A 294 -8.79 18.56 14.63
CA ASN A 294 -8.55 17.80 15.86
C ASN A 294 -8.49 16.28 15.65
N ALA A 295 -9.06 15.76 14.56
CA ALA A 295 -8.97 14.35 14.20
C ALA A 295 -7.66 14.01 13.46
N GLY A 296 -6.96 15.04 12.94
CA GLY A 296 -5.67 14.91 12.32
C GLY A 296 -4.58 14.34 13.24
N ARG A 297 -3.66 13.57 12.67
CA ARG A 297 -2.55 12.94 13.41
C ARG A 297 -1.72 13.99 14.14
N LYS A 298 -1.35 13.71 15.40
CA LYS A 298 -0.52 14.59 16.24
C LYS A 298 0.76 15.06 15.53
N LYS A 299 1.45 14.18 14.80
CA LYS A 299 2.65 14.51 14.01
C LYS A 299 2.38 15.53 12.90
N ALA A 300 1.26 15.38 12.18
CA ALA A 300 0.87 16.30 11.12
C ALA A 300 0.51 17.69 11.68
N ARG A 301 -0.26 17.72 12.77
CA ARG A 301 -0.60 18.97 13.48
C ARG A 301 0.64 19.67 14.04
N LEU A 302 1.58 18.93 14.62
CA LEU A 302 2.86 19.49 15.08
C LEU A 302 3.67 20.07 13.92
N ALA A 303 3.74 19.38 12.79
CA ALA A 303 4.40 19.89 11.59
C ALA A 303 3.72 21.17 11.07
N ALA A 304 2.39 21.24 11.11
CA ALA A 304 1.64 22.43 10.75
C ALA A 304 1.97 23.63 11.67
N ILE A 305 2.03 23.44 12.99
CA ILE A 305 2.44 24.49 13.95
C ILE A 305 3.84 24.99 13.64
N LEU A 306 4.81 24.07 13.54
CA LEU A 306 6.21 24.41 13.30
C LEU A 306 6.42 25.11 11.96
N SER A 307 5.57 24.84 10.97
CA SER A 307 5.63 25.52 9.67
C SER A 307 5.35 27.03 9.74
N PHE A 308 4.69 27.53 10.80
CA PHE A 308 4.53 28.98 11.01
C PHE A 308 5.84 29.67 11.39
N GLY A 309 6.79 28.96 12.02
CA GLY A 309 8.14 29.44 12.28
C GLY A 309 9.10 29.30 11.09
N GLY A 310 8.60 28.92 9.92
CA GLY A 310 9.37 28.82 8.68
C GLY A 310 9.99 27.44 8.40
N TYR A 311 10.54 27.29 7.20
CA TYR A 311 11.07 26.01 6.70
C TYR A 311 12.18 25.44 7.59
N ASN A 312 13.11 26.29 8.02
CA ASN A 312 14.29 25.86 8.80
C ASN A 312 13.91 25.26 10.15
N LEU A 313 12.88 25.81 10.82
CA LEU A 313 12.39 25.28 12.10
C LEU A 313 11.78 23.89 11.89
N LEU A 314 10.87 23.77 10.93
CA LEU A 314 10.21 22.49 10.63
C LEU A 314 11.22 21.43 10.18
N SER A 315 12.15 21.77 9.28
CA SER A 315 13.19 20.87 8.78
C SER A 315 14.08 20.30 9.90
N LYS A 316 14.49 21.15 10.85
CA LYS A 316 15.30 20.72 12.02
C LYS A 316 14.57 19.68 12.88
N VAL A 317 13.28 19.89 13.13
CA VAL A 317 12.48 18.93 13.91
C VAL A 317 12.22 17.66 13.11
N TYR A 318 11.91 17.78 11.82
CA TYR A 318 11.64 16.64 10.95
C TYR A 318 12.81 15.66 10.90
N LYS A 319 14.04 16.16 10.73
CA LYS A 319 15.27 15.35 10.74
C LYS A 319 15.45 14.53 12.04
N LYS A 320 15.12 15.13 13.20
CA LYS A 320 15.19 14.42 14.49
C LYS A 320 14.14 13.32 14.64
N THR A 321 13.03 13.39 13.91
CA THR A 321 11.95 12.39 13.96
C THR A 321 12.11 11.25 12.96
N GLN A 322 12.97 11.40 11.94
CA GLN A 322 13.26 10.36 10.95
C GLN A 322 14.32 9.36 11.43
N GLY A 323 15.23 9.76 12.33
CA GLY A 323 16.27 8.88 12.91
C GLY A 323 15.80 7.95 14.03
N ARG A 324 14.49 7.68 14.15
CA ARG A 324 13.91 6.77 15.15
C ARG A 324 12.93 5.75 14.53
N GLY A 325 13.06 5.52 13.22
CA GLY A 325 12.37 4.44 12.51
C GLY A 325 13.23 3.20 12.56
#